data_AF-A0ABC9VPH4-F1
#
_entry.id   AF-A0ABC9VPH4-F1
#
_cell.length_a   1.000
_cell.length_b   1.000
_cell.length_c   1.000
_cell.angle_alpha   90.00
_cell.angle_beta   90.00
_cell.angle_gamma   90.00
#
_symmetry.space_group_name_H-M   'P 1'
#
loop_
_entity.id
_entity.type
_entity.pdbx_description
1 polymer ?
#
loop_
_entity_poly.entity_id
_entity_poly.type
_entity_poly.pdbx_seq_one_letter_code
_entity_poly.pdbx_strand_id
1 'polypeptide(L)'
;MCGAAKDAGVKGVDLANVEYVLINNLGVVTGKSLGLSQSASLAIGSAFSHFAGIAADVLSGNAAAFLMVCSPIKSFIEGCDPRLLPKKLVELNKHGIPERSMWLQAIILFISFGGNAASQFYTILMDMMNVSSSAPYLFLIAAYPFFKAKKDLDRPFVFIEGKKKYGQRQLLSGWLWLLVSSLLVSNRSLLVIIKLHSGQLLVR
;
A
#
# COMPACT_ATOMS: atom_id res chain seq x y z
N MET A 1 -2.94 -9.20 -9.13
CA MET A 1 -3.93 -10.11 -8.47
C MET A 1 -5.14 -10.47 -9.35
N CYS A 2 -4.96 -10.81 -10.64
CA CYS A 2 -6.07 -11.02 -11.57
C CYS A 2 -6.64 -12.46 -11.46
N GLY A 3 -7.68 -12.64 -10.65
CA GLY A 3 -8.42 -13.91 -10.52
C GLY A 3 -8.85 -14.24 -9.08
N ALA A 4 -8.06 -13.82 -8.08
CA ALA A 4 -8.26 -14.20 -6.68
C ALA A 4 -9.54 -13.64 -6.02
N ALA A 5 -10.02 -12.49 -6.49
CA ALA A 5 -11.13 -11.78 -5.84
C ALA A 5 -12.52 -12.13 -6.39
N LYS A 6 -12.61 -12.71 -7.60
CA LYS A 6 -13.87 -13.29 -8.07
C LYS A 6 -14.17 -14.62 -7.37
N ASP A 7 -13.15 -15.24 -6.78
CA ASP A 7 -13.19 -16.57 -6.18
C ASP A 7 -12.92 -16.54 -4.67
N ALA A 8 -13.55 -15.62 -3.92
CA ALA A 8 -13.67 -15.78 -2.47
C ALA A 8 -14.48 -17.06 -2.08
N GLY A 9 -14.96 -17.83 -3.06
CA GLY A 9 -15.72 -19.06 -2.87
C GLY A 9 -17.16 -18.82 -2.38
N VAL A 10 -17.52 -17.57 -2.08
CA VAL A 10 -18.81 -17.16 -1.55
C VAL A 10 -19.52 -16.26 -2.56
N LYS A 11 -20.75 -16.65 -2.96
CA LYS A 11 -21.55 -15.87 -3.91
C LYS A 11 -21.77 -14.44 -3.41
N GLY A 12 -21.45 -13.46 -4.25
CA GLY A 12 -21.73 -12.03 -4.00
C GLY A 12 -20.63 -11.28 -3.22
N VAL A 13 -19.46 -11.89 -3.00
CA VAL A 13 -18.31 -11.22 -2.36
C VAL A 13 -17.25 -10.87 -3.40
N ASP A 14 -16.80 -9.62 -3.41
CA ASP A 14 -15.72 -9.09 -4.27
C ASP A 14 -14.81 -8.12 -3.50
N LEU A 15 -13.79 -7.54 -4.15
CA LEU A 15 -12.85 -6.60 -3.50
C LEU A 15 -13.53 -5.36 -2.92
N ALA A 16 -14.69 -4.96 -3.44
CA ALA A 16 -15.38 -3.76 -3.00
C ALA A 16 -16.20 -4.00 -1.71
N ASN A 17 -16.60 -5.24 -1.42
CA ASN A 17 -17.44 -5.55 -0.26
C ASN A 17 -16.85 -6.57 0.73
N VAL A 18 -15.74 -7.23 0.39
CA VAL A 18 -15.10 -8.27 1.22
C VAL A 18 -14.76 -7.77 2.61
N GLU A 19 -14.29 -6.52 2.73
CA GLU A 19 -13.97 -5.90 4.02
C GLU A 19 -15.20 -5.81 4.92
N TYR A 20 -16.33 -5.33 4.40
CA TYR A 20 -17.57 -5.23 5.17
C TYR A 20 -18.11 -6.59 5.59
N VAL A 21 -17.96 -7.62 4.75
CA VAL A 21 -18.34 -8.99 5.09
C VAL A 21 -17.48 -9.53 6.23
N LEU A 22 -16.17 -9.28 6.21
CA LEU A 22 -15.27 -9.68 7.28
C LEU A 22 -15.57 -8.95 8.60
N ILE A 23 -15.82 -7.64 8.54
CA ILE A 23 -16.17 -6.82 9.71
C ILE A 23 -17.52 -7.26 10.30
N ASN A 24 -18.49 -7.59 9.44
CA ASN A 24 -19.77 -8.13 9.88
C ASN A 24 -19.59 -9.46 10.62
N ASN A 25 -18.86 -10.40 10.02
CA ASN A 25 -18.56 -11.69 10.63
C ASN A 25 -17.80 -11.54 11.96
N LEU A 26 -16.85 -10.61 12.03
CA LEU A 26 -16.13 -10.27 13.26
C LEU A 26 -17.10 -9.79 14.35
N GLY A 27 -18.03 -8.89 14.01
CA GLY A 27 -19.05 -8.42 14.95
C GLY A 27 -19.99 -9.54 15.41
N VAL A 28 -20.37 -10.46 14.53
CA VAL A 28 -21.19 -11.64 14.90
C VAL A 28 -20.44 -12.57 15.85
N VAL A 29 -19.17 -12.87 15.57
CA VAL A 29 -18.32 -13.70 16.44
C VAL A 29 -18.11 -13.03 17.79
N THR A 30 -17.92 -11.71 17.80
CA THR A 30 -17.81 -10.91 19.03
C THR A 30 -19.08 -11.00 19.85
N GLY A 31 -20.25 -10.79 19.23
CA GLY A 31 -21.54 -10.91 19.91
C GLY A 31 -21.77 -12.30 20.52
N LYS A 32 -21.42 -13.36 19.79
CA LYS A 32 -21.47 -14.74 20.31
C LYS A 32 -20.51 -14.97 21.47
N SER A 33 -19.29 -14.43 21.39
CA SER A 33 -18.30 -14.56 22.47
C SER A 33 -18.72 -13.84 23.76
N LEU A 34 -19.55 -12.81 23.63
CA LEU A 34 -20.15 -12.07 24.75
C LEU A 34 -21.43 -12.74 25.31
N GLY A 35 -21.80 -13.92 24.80
CA GLY A 35 -22.99 -14.66 25.25
C GLY A 35 -24.32 -14.07 24.79
N LEU A 36 -24.30 -13.19 23.78
CA LEU A 36 -25.52 -12.56 23.27
C LEU A 36 -26.34 -13.53 22.43
N SER A 37 -27.64 -13.26 22.34
CA SER A 37 -28.53 -14.04 21.46
C SER A 37 -28.07 -13.95 19.99
N GLN A 38 -28.50 -14.92 19.19
CA GLN A 38 -28.18 -14.94 17.76
C GLN A 38 -28.67 -13.66 17.05
N SER A 39 -29.84 -13.13 17.42
CA SER A 39 -30.36 -11.88 16.85
C SER A 39 -29.53 -10.66 17.25
N ALA A 40 -29.13 -10.56 18.52
CA ALA A 40 -28.28 -9.48 19.01
C ALA A 40 -26.88 -9.52 18.36
N SER A 41 -26.32 -10.72 18.18
CA SER A 41 -25.03 -10.90 17.50
C SER A 41 -25.06 -10.47 16.03
N LEU A 42 -26.15 -10.76 15.32
CA LEU A 42 -26.36 -10.28 13.94
C LEU A 42 -26.53 -8.75 13.88
N ALA A 43 -27.23 -8.16 14.85
CA ALA A 43 -27.39 -6.72 14.94
C ALA A 43 -26.04 -6.01 15.17
N ILE A 44 -25.17 -6.57 16.02
CA ILE A 44 -23.81 -6.06 16.24
C ILE A 44 -22.95 -6.17 14.99
N GLY A 45 -22.99 -7.33 14.30
CA GLY A 45 -22.31 -7.49 13.02
C GLY A 45 -22.71 -6.43 12.00
N SER A 46 -24.02 -6.19 11.85
CA SER A 46 -24.56 -5.16 10.96
C SER A 46 -24.10 -3.75 11.36
N ALA A 47 -24.20 -3.41 12.64
CA ALA A 47 -23.77 -2.13 13.18
C ALA A 47 -22.27 -1.88 12.95
N PHE A 48 -21.43 -2.89 13.14
CA PHE A 48 -19.99 -2.80 12.89
C PHE A 48 -19.69 -2.55 11.41
N SER A 49 -20.32 -3.31 10.49
CA SER A 49 -20.11 -3.10 9.05
C SER A 49 -20.58 -1.72 8.58
N HIS A 50 -21.71 -1.22 9.09
CA HIS A 50 -22.19 0.13 8.74
C HIS A 50 -21.30 1.23 9.32
N PHE A 51 -20.87 1.09 10.57
CA PHE A 51 -19.97 2.05 11.19
C PHE A 51 -18.62 2.08 10.47
N ALA A 52 -18.07 0.92 10.10
CA ALA A 52 -16.84 0.85 9.32
C ALA A 52 -16.98 1.54 7.96
N GLY A 53 -18.04 1.25 7.20
CA GLY A 53 -18.25 1.90 5.90
C GLY A 53 -18.37 3.42 5.98
N ILE A 54 -19.10 3.94 6.98
CA ILE A 54 -19.27 5.40 7.13
C ILE A 54 -18.02 6.05 7.73
N ALA A 55 -17.51 5.53 8.83
CA ALA A 55 -16.44 6.17 9.60
C ALA A 55 -15.06 5.94 8.98
N ALA A 56 -14.73 4.71 8.60
CA ALA A 56 -13.42 4.36 8.06
C ALA A 56 -13.31 4.79 6.59
N ASP A 57 -14.28 4.42 5.75
CA ASP A 57 -14.11 4.61 4.31
C ASP A 57 -14.59 5.96 3.82
N VAL A 58 -15.81 6.36 4.21
CA VAL A 58 -16.38 7.63 3.74
C VAL A 58 -15.71 8.82 4.44
N LEU A 59 -15.64 8.84 5.76
CA LEU A 59 -15.06 9.97 6.49
C LEU A 59 -13.53 9.94 6.46
N SER A 60 -12.94 8.89 7.01
CA SER A 60 -11.48 8.81 7.15
C SER A 60 -10.78 8.57 5.83
N GLY A 61 -11.33 7.73 4.95
CA GLY A 61 -10.74 7.41 3.65
C GLY A 61 -10.67 8.63 2.73
N ASN A 62 -11.72 9.45 2.66
CA ASN A 62 -11.67 10.70 1.89
C ASN A 62 -10.68 11.71 2.50
N ALA A 63 -10.66 11.87 3.83
CA ALA A 63 -9.71 12.76 4.48
C ALA A 63 -8.25 12.32 4.25
N ALA A 64 -7.99 11.02 4.36
CA ALA A 64 -6.68 10.42 4.09
C ALA A 64 -6.28 10.57 2.63
N ALA A 65 -7.21 10.40 1.69
CA ALA A 65 -6.96 10.59 0.26
C ALA A 65 -6.47 12.02 -0.04
N PHE A 66 -7.09 13.05 0.55
CA PHE A 66 -6.62 14.44 0.39
C PHE A 66 -5.21 14.63 0.93
N LEU A 67 -4.89 14.06 2.09
CA LEU A 67 -3.55 14.16 2.68
C LEU A 67 -2.50 13.44 1.84
N MET A 68 -2.83 12.24 1.37
CA MET A 68 -1.94 11.36 0.60
C MET A 68 -1.74 11.81 -0.85
N VAL A 69 -2.61 12.66 -1.39
CA VAL A 69 -2.38 13.30 -2.69
C VAL A 69 -1.36 14.44 -2.56
N CYS A 70 -1.49 15.28 -1.53
CA CYS A 70 -0.65 16.47 -1.38
C CYS A 70 0.78 16.14 -0.90
N SER A 71 0.92 15.19 0.03
CA SER A 71 2.18 14.93 0.73
C SER A 71 3.30 14.38 -0.18
N PRO A 72 3.06 13.38 -1.04
CA PRO A 72 4.10 12.81 -1.88
C PRO A 72 4.62 13.79 -2.92
N ILE A 73 3.75 14.58 -3.57
CA ILE A 73 4.17 15.60 -4.54
C ILE A 73 5.07 16.63 -3.88
N LYS A 74 4.64 17.17 -2.74
CA LYS A 74 5.38 18.23 -2.04
C LYS A 74 6.75 17.72 -1.60
N SER A 75 6.79 16.55 -0.95
CA SER A 75 8.05 15.94 -0.48
C SER A 75 8.98 15.60 -1.64
N PHE A 76 8.44 15.15 -2.78
CA PHE A 76 9.23 14.87 -3.99
C PHE A 76 9.82 16.13 -4.61
N ILE A 77 9.03 17.20 -4.74
CA ILE A 77 9.48 18.48 -5.32
C ILE A 77 10.54 19.13 -4.44
N GLU A 78 10.37 19.13 -3.13
CA GLU A 78 11.33 19.69 -2.18
C GLU A 78 12.62 18.86 -2.07
N GLY A 79 12.54 17.54 -2.28
CA GLY A 79 13.69 16.63 -2.23
C GLY A 79 14.49 16.55 -3.53
N CYS A 80 13.95 16.99 -4.66
CA CYS A 80 14.58 16.88 -5.97
C CYS A 80 15.37 18.15 -6.34
N ASP A 81 16.48 18.02 -7.07
CA ASP A 81 17.20 19.19 -7.60
C ASP A 81 16.28 19.94 -8.59
N PRO A 82 16.03 21.24 -8.39
CA PRO A 82 15.09 22.00 -9.22
C PRO A 82 15.51 22.12 -10.69
N ARG A 83 16.75 21.75 -11.04
CA ARG A 83 17.23 21.66 -12.44
C ARG A 83 16.74 20.41 -13.17
N LEU A 84 16.35 19.37 -12.44
CA LEU A 84 15.91 18.09 -13.02
C LEU A 84 14.42 18.09 -13.38
N LEU A 85 13.64 18.98 -12.77
CA LEU A 85 12.19 19.04 -12.97
C LEU A 85 11.78 20.25 -13.84
N PRO A 86 10.66 20.16 -14.59
CA PRO A 86 10.14 21.30 -15.33
C PRO A 86 9.78 22.45 -14.40
N LYS A 87 10.36 23.64 -14.64
CA LYS A 87 10.17 24.84 -13.79
C LYS A 87 8.71 25.18 -13.49
N LYS A 88 7.81 24.92 -14.44
CA LYS A 88 6.37 25.17 -14.29
C LYS A 88 5.68 24.23 -13.31
N LEU A 89 6.21 23.04 -13.05
CA LEU A 89 5.61 22.04 -12.15
C LEU A 89 6.10 22.19 -10.70
N VAL A 90 7.29 22.74 -10.51
CA VAL A 90 7.90 22.94 -9.18
C VAL A 90 7.68 24.34 -8.60
N GLU A 91 7.03 25.23 -9.35
CA GLU A 91 6.72 26.59 -8.90
C GLU A 91 5.76 26.55 -7.71
N LEU A 92 6.20 27.11 -6.58
CA LEU A 92 5.42 27.19 -5.34
C LEU A 92 4.55 28.45 -5.34
N ASN A 93 3.31 28.32 -4.87
CA ASN A 93 2.44 29.46 -4.63
C ASN A 93 2.82 30.21 -3.32
N LYS A 94 2.08 31.28 -3.01
CA LYS A 94 2.26 32.09 -1.78
C LYS A 94 2.12 31.30 -0.46
N HIS A 95 1.58 30.09 -0.51
CA HIS A 95 1.40 29.19 0.63
C HIS A 95 2.44 28.06 0.68
N GLY A 96 3.45 28.08 -0.20
CA GLY A 96 4.49 27.04 -0.25
C GLY A 96 3.99 25.71 -0.83
N ILE A 97 2.96 25.75 -1.69
CA ILE A 97 2.33 24.55 -2.28
C ILE A 97 2.52 24.56 -3.80
N PRO A 98 2.94 23.44 -4.42
CA PRO A 98 3.11 23.30 -5.86
C PRO A 98 1.77 23.09 -6.60
N GLU A 99 0.99 24.17 -6.73
CA GLU A 99 -0.40 24.15 -7.24
C GLU A 99 -0.57 23.45 -8.60
N ARG A 100 0.32 23.71 -9.57
CA ARG A 100 0.21 23.14 -10.92
C ARG A 100 0.42 21.62 -10.94
N SER A 101 1.33 21.11 -10.11
CA SER A 101 1.55 19.66 -9.98
C SER A 101 0.36 18.98 -9.35
N MET A 102 -0.29 19.62 -8.37
CA MET A 102 -1.47 19.09 -7.72
C MET A 102 -2.68 19.03 -8.67
N TRP A 103 -2.89 20.07 -9.49
CA TRP A 103 -3.92 20.05 -10.53
C TRP A 103 -3.70 18.96 -11.56
N LEU A 104 -2.44 18.73 -11.98
CA LEU A 104 -2.11 17.65 -12.90
C LEU A 104 -2.45 16.27 -12.29
N GLN A 105 -2.10 16.03 -11.02
CA GLN A 105 -2.45 14.78 -10.34
C GLN A 105 -3.97 14.63 -10.18
N ALA A 106 -4.69 15.70 -9.87
CA ALA A 106 -6.14 15.66 -9.75
C ALA A 106 -6.82 15.23 -11.07
N ILE A 107 -6.34 15.73 -12.21
CA ILE A 107 -6.85 15.33 -13.55
C ILE A 107 -6.61 13.84 -13.81
N ILE A 108 -5.41 13.33 -13.50
CA ILE A 108 -5.06 11.92 -13.68
C ILE A 108 -5.97 11.01 -12.82
N LEU A 109 -6.23 11.41 -11.57
CA LEU A 109 -7.14 10.68 -10.68
C LEU A 109 -8.60 10.75 -11.16
N PHE A 110 -9.03 11.86 -11.74
CA PHE A 110 -10.42 12.01 -12.18
C PHE A 110 -10.77 11.13 -13.39
N ILE A 111 -9.82 10.95 -14.32
CA ILE A 111 -9.98 10.09 -15.51
C ILE A 111 -10.07 8.59 -15.13
N SER A 112 -9.70 8.24 -13.89
CA SER A 112 -9.62 6.88 -13.40
C SER A 112 -10.96 6.28 -12.91
N PHE A 113 -12.03 7.08 -12.81
CA PHE A 113 -13.33 6.62 -12.29
C PHE A 113 -14.29 6.18 -13.41
N GLY A 114 -14.51 4.86 -13.59
CA GLY A 114 -15.61 4.37 -14.42
C GLY A 114 -15.65 2.87 -14.77
N GLY A 115 -16.84 2.25 -14.64
CA GLY A 115 -17.23 1.00 -15.31
C GLY A 115 -16.78 -0.33 -14.68
N ASN A 116 -17.20 -1.45 -15.28
CA ASN A 116 -16.82 -2.82 -14.86
C ASN A 116 -15.29 -3.08 -14.96
N ALA A 117 -14.58 -2.23 -15.71
CA ALA A 117 -13.12 -2.21 -15.79
C ALA A 117 -12.43 -1.57 -14.56
N ALA A 118 -13.16 -0.83 -13.72
CA ALA A 118 -12.61 -0.14 -12.55
C ALA A 118 -11.98 -1.09 -11.53
N SER A 119 -12.54 -2.30 -11.35
CA SER A 119 -11.97 -3.30 -10.44
C SER A 119 -10.60 -3.82 -10.92
N GLN A 120 -10.45 -4.02 -12.24
CA GLN A 120 -9.17 -4.39 -12.83
C GLN A 120 -8.18 -3.24 -12.77
N PHE A 121 -8.64 -2.02 -13.05
CA PHE A 121 -7.84 -0.81 -12.95
C PHE A 121 -7.32 -0.58 -11.51
N TYR A 122 -8.17 -0.76 -10.50
CA TYR A 122 -7.78 -0.70 -9.09
C TYR A 122 -6.72 -1.75 -8.73
N THR A 123 -6.88 -2.98 -9.24
CA THR A 123 -5.87 -4.04 -9.05
C THR A 123 -4.54 -3.63 -9.67
N ILE A 124 -4.54 -3.08 -10.88
CA ILE A 124 -3.35 -2.58 -11.55
C ILE A 124 -2.71 -1.44 -10.74
N LEU A 125 -3.50 -0.48 -10.26
CA LEU A 125 -3.00 0.61 -9.42
C LEU A 125 -2.33 0.11 -8.14
N MET A 126 -2.93 -0.88 -7.47
CA MET A 126 -2.34 -1.49 -6.27
C MET A 126 -1.05 -2.24 -6.58
N ASP A 127 -1.03 -3.01 -7.67
CA ASP A 127 0.18 -3.71 -8.12
C ASP A 127 1.30 -2.69 -8.43
N MET A 128 0.97 -1.58 -9.10
CA MET A 128 1.91 -0.49 -9.38
C MET A 128 2.40 0.22 -8.12
N MET A 129 1.53 0.44 -7.12
CA MET A 129 1.90 1.05 -5.85
C MET A 129 2.90 0.15 -5.09
N ASN A 130 2.63 -1.15 -5.05
CA ASN A 130 3.50 -2.13 -4.42
C ASN A 130 4.89 -2.14 -5.08
N VAL A 131 4.95 -2.14 -6.41
CA VAL A 131 6.22 -2.07 -7.15
C VAL A 131 6.91 -0.71 -6.97
N SER A 132 6.18 0.39 -7.09
CA SER A 132 6.73 1.75 -6.97
C SER A 132 7.34 2.01 -5.59
N SER A 133 6.71 1.52 -4.52
CA SER A 133 7.24 1.64 -3.15
C SER A 133 8.61 0.98 -2.98
N SER A 134 8.92 -0.06 -3.77
CA SER A 134 10.20 -0.76 -3.72
C SER A 134 11.35 -0.04 -4.45
N ALA A 135 11.02 0.77 -5.46
CA ALA A 135 12.00 1.46 -6.30
C ALA A 135 12.97 2.36 -5.52
N PRO A 136 12.53 3.28 -4.63
CA PRO A 136 13.46 4.15 -3.89
C PRO A 136 14.43 3.36 -3.02
N TYR A 137 14.01 2.24 -2.45
CA TYR A 137 14.88 1.38 -1.65
C TYR A 137 15.98 0.73 -2.49
N LEU A 138 15.67 0.29 -3.71
CA LEU A 138 16.68 -0.27 -4.63
C LEU A 138 17.75 0.76 -4.99
N PHE A 139 17.35 2.01 -5.27
CA PHE A 139 18.29 3.10 -5.53
C PHE A 139 19.15 3.41 -4.30
N LEU A 140 18.56 3.46 -3.10
CA LEU A 140 19.30 3.73 -1.86
C LEU A 140 20.32 2.63 -1.53
N ILE A 141 19.93 1.37 -1.68
CA ILE A 141 20.78 0.18 -1.53
C ILE A 141 21.95 0.24 -2.51
N ALA A 142 21.68 0.58 -3.78
CA ALA A 142 22.70 0.71 -4.82
C ALA A 142 23.62 1.93 -4.62
N ALA A 143 23.10 3.05 -4.09
CA ALA A 143 23.84 4.28 -3.85
C ALA A 143 24.73 4.21 -2.60
N TYR A 144 24.35 3.41 -1.59
CA TYR A 144 25.08 3.25 -0.34
C TYR A 144 26.59 2.94 -0.48
N PRO A 145 27.06 2.04 -1.36
CA PRO A 145 28.50 1.81 -1.55
C PRO A 145 29.24 3.05 -2.08
N PHE A 146 28.63 3.82 -2.98
CA PHE A 146 29.20 5.07 -3.50
C PHE A 146 29.25 6.15 -2.41
N PHE A 147 28.19 6.26 -1.61
CA PHE A 147 28.14 7.14 -0.44
C PHE A 147 29.21 6.82 0.59
N LYS A 148 29.46 5.53 0.88
CA LYS A 148 30.53 5.10 1.79
C LYS A 148 31.93 5.37 1.24
N ALA A 149 32.12 5.34 -0.08
CA ALA A 149 33.42 5.60 -0.72
C ALA A 149 33.81 7.09 -0.75
N LYS A 150 32.86 8.03 -0.66
CA LYS A 150 33.14 9.47 -0.57
C LYS A 150 33.84 9.80 0.76
N LYS A 151 34.92 10.57 0.67
CA LYS A 151 35.66 11.17 1.80
C LYS A 151 35.22 12.64 1.95
N ASP A 152 35.43 13.24 3.12
CA ASP A 152 35.03 14.64 3.45
C ASP A 152 33.53 14.91 3.65
N LEU A 153 32.82 13.97 4.28
CA LEU A 153 31.43 14.17 4.71
C LEU A 153 31.34 14.00 6.23
N ASP A 154 30.74 14.98 6.91
CA ASP A 154 30.37 14.86 8.32
C ASP A 154 29.26 13.80 8.45
N ARG A 155 29.54 12.77 9.25
CA ARG A 155 28.68 11.58 9.39
C ARG A 155 28.38 11.39 10.87
N PRO A 156 27.30 11.99 11.39
CA PRO A 156 26.95 11.86 12.81
C PRO A 156 26.54 10.43 13.18
N PHE A 157 26.23 9.57 12.20
CA PHE A 157 25.87 8.18 12.42
C PHE A 157 26.34 7.26 11.28
N VAL A 158 26.93 6.10 11.61
CA VAL A 158 27.37 5.06 10.64
C VAL A 158 26.80 3.71 11.04
N PHE A 159 25.79 3.21 10.31
CA PHE A 159 25.12 1.92 10.59
C PHE A 159 26.00 0.69 10.33
N ILE A 160 26.94 0.76 9.37
CA ILE A 160 27.78 -0.39 8.99
C ILE A 160 29.25 -0.02 9.15
N GLU A 161 29.77 -0.29 10.33
CA GLU A 161 31.20 -0.25 10.62
C GLU A 161 31.90 -1.48 10.01
N GLY A 162 32.96 -1.23 9.25
CA GLY A 162 33.77 -2.29 8.63
C GLY A 162 33.95 -2.13 7.12
N LYS A 163 35.18 -2.34 6.65
CA LYS A 163 35.57 -2.34 5.22
C LYS A 163 35.36 -3.69 4.54
N LYS A 164 34.81 -4.70 5.23
CA LYS A 164 34.65 -6.06 4.71
C LYS A 164 33.58 -6.08 3.60
N LYS A 165 34.04 -6.05 2.34
CA LYS A 165 33.22 -6.17 1.12
C LYS A 165 32.23 -7.34 1.14
N TYR A 166 32.56 -8.41 1.88
CA TYR A 166 31.75 -9.64 1.96
C TYR A 166 30.46 -9.48 2.77
N GLY A 167 30.51 -8.76 3.90
CA GLY A 167 29.32 -8.52 4.75
C GLY A 167 28.34 -7.54 4.12
N GLN A 168 28.85 -6.51 3.43
CA GLN A 168 28.03 -5.59 2.64
C GLN A 168 27.32 -6.32 1.49
N ARG A 169 28.00 -7.19 0.75
CA ARG A 169 27.38 -7.96 -0.34
C ARG A 169 26.29 -8.91 0.16
N GLN A 170 26.49 -9.60 1.30
CA GLN A 170 25.51 -10.49 1.91
C GLN A 170 24.27 -9.75 2.43
N LEU A 171 24.45 -8.57 3.02
CA LEU A 171 23.33 -7.72 3.46
C LEU A 171 22.58 -7.13 2.28
N LEU A 172 23.29 -6.65 1.25
CA LEU A 172 22.68 -6.15 0.01
C LEU A 172 21.92 -7.27 -0.71
N SER A 173 22.48 -8.48 -0.81
CA SER A 173 21.79 -9.63 -1.41
C SER A 173 20.62 -10.10 -0.55
N GLY A 174 20.74 -10.07 0.78
CA GLY A 174 19.68 -10.44 1.71
C GLY A 174 18.51 -9.46 1.69
N TRP A 175 18.78 -8.16 1.66
CA TRP A 175 17.76 -7.12 1.50
C TRP A 175 17.11 -7.13 0.12
N LEU A 176 17.89 -7.38 -0.95
CA LEU A 176 17.35 -7.60 -2.29
C LEU A 176 16.47 -8.85 -2.34
N TRP A 177 16.88 -9.94 -1.70
CA TRP A 177 16.08 -11.16 -1.56
C TRP A 177 14.83 -10.92 -0.71
N LEU A 178 14.92 -10.13 0.35
CA LEU A 178 13.77 -9.75 1.16
C LEU A 178 12.79 -8.91 0.35
N LEU A 179 13.25 -7.92 -0.39
CA LEU A 179 12.42 -7.11 -1.30
C LEU A 179 11.74 -7.97 -2.37
N VAL A 180 12.50 -8.83 -3.04
CA VAL A 180 11.97 -9.79 -4.03
C VAL A 180 11.01 -10.76 -3.37
N SER A 181 11.29 -11.18 -2.13
CA SER A 181 10.41 -12.05 -1.35
C SER A 181 9.15 -11.33 -0.90
N SER A 182 9.18 -10.04 -0.55
CA SER A 182 8.00 -9.26 -0.20
C SER A 182 7.09 -9.06 -1.41
N LEU A 183 7.69 -8.81 -2.59
CA LEU A 183 6.99 -8.82 -3.88
C LEU A 183 6.39 -10.20 -4.21
N LEU A 184 7.12 -11.29 -3.93
CA LEU A 184 6.66 -12.67 -4.14
C LEU A 184 5.64 -13.14 -3.09
N VAL A 185 5.75 -12.71 -1.83
CA VAL A 185 4.88 -13.05 -0.69
C VAL A 185 3.60 -12.24 -0.76
N SER A 186 3.63 -11.01 -1.26
CA SER A 186 2.40 -10.32 -1.68
C SER A 186 1.61 -11.18 -2.69
N ASN A 187 2.31 -11.83 -3.64
CA ASN A 187 1.68 -12.81 -4.55
C ASN A 187 1.35 -14.18 -3.89
N ARG A 188 2.14 -14.66 -2.91
CA ARG A 188 2.05 -16.02 -2.37
C ARG A 188 1.16 -16.14 -1.12
N SER A 189 1.07 -15.12 -0.28
CA SER A 189 0.12 -15.02 0.85
C SER A 189 -1.32 -15.01 0.36
N LEU A 190 -1.57 -14.39 -0.80
CA LEU A 190 -2.85 -14.49 -1.51
C LEU A 190 -3.13 -15.92 -1.98
N LEU A 191 -2.13 -16.63 -2.50
CA LEU A 191 -2.28 -18.03 -2.89
C LEU A 191 -2.58 -18.95 -1.70
N VAL A 192 -1.93 -18.70 -0.54
CA VAL A 192 -2.11 -19.49 0.69
C VAL A 192 -3.47 -19.22 1.34
N ILE A 193 -3.94 -17.98 1.39
CA ILE A 193 -5.27 -17.62 1.91
C ILE A 193 -6.38 -18.24 1.03
N ILE A 194 -6.21 -18.21 -0.30
CA ILE A 194 -7.13 -18.88 -1.24
C ILE A 194 -7.10 -20.40 -1.05
N LYS A 195 -5.93 -21.01 -0.82
CA LYS A 195 -5.78 -22.47 -0.63
C LYS A 195 -6.28 -22.96 0.73
N LEU A 196 -6.22 -22.11 1.76
CA LEU A 196 -6.83 -22.34 3.08
C LEU A 196 -8.35 -22.24 3.03
N HIS A 197 -8.92 -21.33 2.21
CA HIS A 197 -10.37 -21.17 2.09
C HIS A 197 -11.04 -22.15 1.11
N SER A 198 -10.29 -22.71 0.15
CA SER A 198 -10.77 -23.72 -0.82
C SER A 198 -10.61 -25.18 -0.37
N GLY A 199 -10.20 -25.43 0.88
CA GLY A 199 -10.10 -26.78 1.45
C GLY A 199 -9.01 -27.68 0.84
N GLN A 200 -8.17 -27.17 -0.07
CA GLN A 200 -7.19 -27.98 -0.80
C GLN A 200 -5.89 -28.32 -0.03
N LEU A 201 -5.78 -27.94 1.24
CA LEU A 201 -4.65 -28.32 2.11
C LEU A 201 -4.97 -29.47 3.09
N LEU A 202 -6.19 -30.02 3.07
CA LEU A 202 -6.60 -31.17 3.91
C LEU A 202 -6.73 -32.49 3.13
N VAL A 203 -5.98 -32.65 2.03
CA VAL A 203 -5.74 -33.97 1.44
C VAL A 203 -4.23 -34.21 1.34
N ARG A 204 -3.63 -34.38 2.52
CA ARG A 204 -2.85 -35.58 2.87
C ARG A 204 -2.65 -35.60 4.39
#